data_AF-A0A1V9FQD1-F1
#
_entry.id   AF-A0A1V9FQD1-F1
#
_cell.length_a   1.000
_cell.length_b   1.000
_cell.length_c   1.000
_cell.angle_alpha   90.00
_cell.angle_beta   90.00
_cell.angle_gamma   90.00
#
_symmetry.space_group_name_H-M   'P 1'
#
loop_
_entity.id
_entity.type
_entity.pdbx_description
1 polymer ?
#
loop_
_entity_poly.entity_id
_entity_poly.type
_entity_poly.pdbx_seq_one_letter_code
_entity_poly.pdbx_strand_id
1 'polypeptide(L)'
;MHLRQNLHPGRRKYLFALILVSFISVICVAFSMGSDDFDISRREVLLRRIGHEILLQSGDSTSRILPVKKIAENEYQISFENAFTFQPESLVNTTQRLLAKDPLASDYVVNVLNCANASVAYGYAISKNKKDDIIACKGRRQPVGCYMINIKFKPTGIITAKNGYLLGGLSFLAFVGFMFFRYAKPKKALPDNQHNDESKHNEMFTMGSMSFNAEARKLMINGQTIDLTRTETRVLRIFALSPNVAIERSRLQKEIWEDEGVIVGRSLDMFISKLRKKLEPDPTIKIAVIRGKGYKLEISS
;
A
#
# COMPACT_ATOMS: atom_id res chain seq x y z
N MET A 1 -34.43 -45.51 -18.54
CA MET A 1 -34.44 -44.67 -19.75
C MET A 1 -33.83 -43.32 -19.38
N HIS A 2 -32.72 -42.97 -20.03
CA HIS A 2 -31.88 -41.80 -19.74
C HIS A 2 -32.62 -40.47 -19.92
N LEU A 3 -32.33 -39.48 -19.06
CA LEU A 3 -32.18 -38.10 -19.52
C LEU A 3 -31.02 -37.42 -18.77
N ARG A 4 -29.88 -37.38 -19.48
CA ARG A 4 -28.70 -36.55 -19.24
C ARG A 4 -29.10 -35.08 -19.26
N GLN A 5 -28.63 -34.30 -18.28
CA GLN A 5 -28.47 -32.85 -18.44
C GLN A 5 -26.99 -32.48 -18.42
N ASN A 6 -26.55 -31.90 -19.54
CA ASN A 6 -25.22 -31.41 -19.83
C ASN A 6 -24.85 -30.22 -18.94
N LEU A 7 -23.67 -30.26 -18.30
CA LEU A 7 -23.05 -29.06 -17.71
C LEU A 7 -22.12 -28.41 -18.75
N HIS A 8 -22.38 -27.14 -19.05
CA HIS A 8 -21.82 -26.33 -20.15
C HIS A 8 -20.28 -26.19 -20.16
N PRO A 9 -19.61 -26.45 -21.31
CA PRO A 9 -18.16 -26.21 -21.51
C PRO A 9 -17.78 -24.72 -21.69
N GLY A 10 -18.75 -23.80 -21.67
CA GLY A 10 -18.53 -22.37 -21.92
C GLY A 10 -17.74 -21.66 -20.81
N ARG A 11 -17.92 -22.04 -19.54
CA ARG A 11 -17.31 -21.33 -18.38
C ARG A 11 -15.78 -21.43 -18.30
N ARG A 12 -15.19 -22.50 -18.84
CA ARG A 12 -13.73 -22.71 -18.83
C ARG A 12 -13.01 -21.74 -19.78
N LYS A 13 -13.65 -21.35 -20.90
CA LYS A 13 -13.10 -20.38 -21.86
C LYS A 13 -13.01 -18.96 -21.28
N TYR A 14 -14.02 -18.54 -20.50
CA TYR A 14 -14.00 -17.25 -19.81
C TYR A 14 -12.91 -17.15 -18.74
N LEU A 15 -12.60 -18.27 -18.09
CA LEU A 15 -11.52 -18.36 -17.09
C LEU A 15 -10.13 -18.15 -17.70
N PHE A 16 -9.84 -18.80 -18.83
CA PHE A 16 -8.59 -18.57 -19.55
C PHE A 16 -8.48 -17.14 -20.07
N ALA A 17 -9.59 -16.56 -20.56
CA ALA A 17 -9.60 -15.16 -21.00
C ALA A 17 -9.28 -14.18 -19.85
N LEU A 18 -9.82 -14.42 -18.65
CA LEU A 18 -9.57 -13.57 -17.46
C LEU A 18 -8.12 -13.63 -16.99
N ILE A 19 -7.51 -14.82 -17.01
CA ILE A 19 -6.09 -15.01 -16.68
C ILE A 19 -5.20 -14.30 -17.72
N LEU A 20 -5.53 -14.43 -19.00
CA LEU A 20 -4.80 -13.78 -20.08
C LEU A 20 -4.86 -12.25 -19.98
N VAL A 21 -6.03 -11.68 -19.67
CA VAL A 21 -6.22 -10.24 -19.46
C VAL A 21 -5.44 -9.75 -18.23
N SER A 22 -5.42 -10.52 -17.14
CA SER A 22 -4.61 -10.22 -15.96
C SER A 22 -3.11 -10.20 -16.30
N PHE A 23 -2.64 -11.17 -17.07
CA PHE A 23 -1.25 -11.25 -17.50
C PHE A 23 -0.86 -10.07 -18.41
N ILE A 24 -1.73 -9.69 -19.35
CA ILE A 24 -1.55 -8.51 -20.21
C ILE A 24 -1.50 -7.22 -19.37
N SER A 25 -2.34 -7.10 -18.34
CA SER A 25 -2.33 -5.96 -17.41
C SER A 25 -0.99 -5.84 -16.67
N VAL A 26 -0.47 -6.95 -16.12
CA VAL A 26 0.84 -6.97 -15.43
C VAL A 26 1.98 -6.60 -16.39
N ILE A 27 1.94 -7.10 -17.62
CA ILE A 27 2.91 -6.76 -18.66
C ILE A 27 2.83 -5.27 -19.02
N CYS A 28 1.64 -4.69 -19.19
CA CYS A 28 1.47 -3.25 -19.43
C CYS A 28 2.03 -2.38 -18.29
N VAL A 29 1.81 -2.77 -17.03
CA VAL A 29 2.36 -2.04 -15.87
C VAL A 29 3.89 -2.12 -15.84
N ALA A 30 4.47 -3.28 -16.17
CA ALA A 30 5.93 -3.45 -16.26
C ALA A 30 6.54 -2.56 -17.36
N PHE A 31 5.90 -2.46 -18.53
CA PHE A 31 6.33 -1.56 -19.61
C PHE A 31 6.23 -0.08 -19.24
N SER A 32 5.28 0.30 -18.37
CA SER A 32 5.14 1.69 -17.89
C SER A 32 6.18 2.11 -16.84
N MET A 33 7.01 1.18 -16.36
CA MET A 33 8.08 1.47 -15.39
C MET A 33 9.40 1.90 -16.05
N GLY A 34 9.56 1.62 -17.36
CA GLY A 34 10.77 1.97 -18.12
C GLY A 34 10.84 3.40 -18.67
N SER A 35 9.76 4.19 -18.58
CA SER A 35 9.72 5.56 -19.10
C SER A 35 10.47 6.57 -18.24
N ASP A 36 10.52 6.34 -16.92
CA ASP A 36 10.95 7.38 -15.97
C ASP A 36 12.44 7.74 -16.13
N ASP A 37 13.32 6.77 -16.41
CA ASP A 37 14.78 7.00 -16.54
C ASP A 37 15.15 7.82 -17.79
N PHE A 38 14.50 7.52 -18.93
CA PHE A 38 14.68 8.28 -20.16
C PHE A 38 14.20 9.73 -20.02
N ASP A 39 13.03 9.93 -19.40
CA ASP A 39 12.46 11.27 -19.19
C ASP A 39 13.31 12.11 -18.22
N ILE A 40 13.89 11.49 -17.19
CA ILE A 40 14.84 12.15 -16.28
C ILE A 40 16.09 12.59 -17.05
N SER A 41 16.70 11.69 -17.81
CA SER A 41 17.90 11.98 -18.60
C SER A 41 17.64 13.08 -19.64
N ARG A 42 16.50 13.03 -20.32
CA ARG A 42 16.06 14.06 -21.27
C ARG A 42 15.88 15.42 -20.61
N ARG A 43 15.34 15.46 -19.39
CA ARG A 43 15.18 16.69 -18.60
C ARG A 43 16.52 17.32 -18.26
N GLU A 44 17.51 16.53 -17.84
CA GLU A 44 18.84 17.06 -17.54
C GLU A 44 19.47 17.74 -18.77
N VAL A 45 19.31 17.16 -19.96
CA VAL A 45 19.78 17.76 -21.21
C VAL A 45 19.05 19.09 -21.51
N LEU A 46 17.73 19.16 -21.28
CA LEU A 46 16.96 20.41 -21.44
C LEU A 46 17.42 21.51 -20.46
N LEU A 47 17.69 21.14 -19.20
CA LEU A 47 18.20 22.07 -18.19
C LEU A 47 19.59 22.59 -18.54
N ARG A 48 20.48 21.73 -19.06
CA ARG A 48 21.78 22.17 -19.59
C ARG A 48 21.63 23.13 -20.77
N ARG A 49 20.66 22.89 -21.65
CA ARG A 49 20.35 23.78 -22.77
C ARG A 49 19.87 25.16 -22.30
N ILE A 50 19.09 25.25 -21.22
CA ILE A 50 18.74 26.54 -20.60
C ILE A 50 20.02 27.27 -20.17
N GLY A 51 20.90 26.61 -19.41
CA GLY A 51 22.16 27.23 -18.98
C GLY A 51 23.02 27.70 -20.15
N HIS A 52 23.13 26.88 -21.20
CA HIS A 52 23.85 27.23 -22.42
C HIS A 52 23.32 28.50 -23.10
N GLU A 53 22.01 28.58 -23.33
CA GLU A 53 21.43 29.74 -23.99
C GLU A 53 21.57 31.03 -23.17
N ILE A 54 21.57 30.93 -21.84
CA ILE A 54 21.79 32.08 -20.96
C ILE A 54 23.23 32.58 -21.03
N LEU A 55 24.21 31.68 -21.05
CA LEU A 55 25.60 32.06 -21.26
C LEU A 55 25.78 32.73 -22.63
N LEU A 56 25.24 32.16 -23.69
CA LEU A 56 25.30 32.78 -25.03
C LEU A 56 24.68 34.18 -25.07
N GLN A 57 23.51 34.37 -24.45
CA GLN A 57 22.85 35.68 -24.37
C GLN A 57 23.64 36.70 -23.56
N SER A 58 24.50 36.23 -22.64
CA SER A 58 25.42 37.08 -21.87
C SER A 58 26.73 37.39 -22.60
N GLY A 59 26.96 36.79 -23.77
CA GLY A 59 28.19 36.92 -24.56
C GLY A 59 29.26 35.86 -24.25
N ASP A 60 28.91 34.82 -23.49
CA ASP A 60 29.83 33.74 -23.12
C ASP A 60 29.53 32.47 -23.92
N SER A 61 30.40 32.15 -24.87
CA SER A 61 30.32 30.94 -25.68
C SER A 61 31.30 29.84 -25.25
N THR A 62 32.05 30.05 -24.18
CA THR A 62 33.20 29.22 -23.81
C THR A 62 33.03 28.50 -22.48
N SER A 63 32.39 29.14 -21.50
CA SER A 63 32.24 28.56 -20.16
C SER A 63 31.39 27.30 -20.19
N ARG A 64 31.81 26.31 -19.40
CA ARG A 64 31.09 25.04 -19.30
C ARG A 64 29.89 25.16 -18.37
N ILE A 65 28.81 24.48 -18.73
CA ILE A 65 27.74 24.13 -17.80
C ILE A 65 28.13 22.84 -17.08
N LEU A 66 28.33 22.94 -15.77
CA LEU A 66 28.69 21.82 -14.91
C LEU A 66 27.55 20.77 -14.89
N PRO A 67 27.82 19.53 -14.43
CA PRO A 67 26.78 18.52 -14.30
C PRO A 67 25.57 19.03 -13.50
N VAL A 68 24.38 18.91 -14.08
CA VAL A 68 23.12 19.25 -13.41
C VAL A 68 22.95 18.32 -12.23
N LYS A 69 22.66 18.88 -11.05
CA LYS A 69 22.45 18.10 -9.83
C LYS A 69 20.97 18.07 -9.48
N LYS A 70 20.44 16.88 -9.24
CA LYS A 70 19.13 16.71 -8.62
C LYS A 70 19.28 16.88 -7.10
N ILE A 71 18.78 17.98 -6.55
CA ILE A 71 18.89 18.31 -5.11
C ILE A 71 17.66 17.88 -4.31
N ALA A 72 16.51 17.69 -4.98
CA ALA A 72 15.31 17.07 -4.42
C ALA A 72 14.51 16.34 -5.53
N GLU A 73 13.42 15.63 -5.17
CA GLU A 73 12.65 14.81 -6.12
C GLU A 73 12.26 15.52 -7.42
N ASN A 74 11.93 16.81 -7.35
CA ASN A 74 11.53 17.64 -8.49
C ASN A 74 12.31 18.95 -8.55
N GLU A 75 13.50 19.00 -7.96
CA GLU A 75 14.33 20.21 -7.91
C GLU A 75 15.73 19.93 -8.43
N TYR A 76 16.14 20.74 -9.40
CA TYR A 76 17.39 20.58 -10.13
C TYR A 76 18.19 21.86 -10.06
N GLN A 77 19.51 21.72 -9.95
CA GLN A 77 20.46 22.82 -9.89
C GLN A 77 21.36 22.80 -11.13
N ILE A 78 21.41 23.92 -11.82
CA ILE A 78 22.34 24.21 -12.90
C ILE A 78 23.46 25.07 -12.32
N SER A 79 24.70 24.64 -12.54
CA SER A 79 25.91 25.33 -12.08
C SER A 79 26.81 25.64 -13.27
N PHE A 80 27.60 26.70 -13.13
CA PHE A 80 28.44 27.23 -14.19
C PHE A 80 29.89 27.24 -13.73
N GLU A 81 30.81 27.07 -14.68
CA GLU A 81 32.25 27.11 -14.40
C GLU A 81 32.72 28.51 -13.98
N ASN A 82 32.24 29.55 -14.67
CA ASN A 82 32.65 30.92 -14.45
C ASN A 82 31.49 31.80 -14.00
N ALA A 83 31.82 32.94 -13.37
CA ALA A 83 30.88 34.00 -13.07
C ALA A 83 30.30 34.58 -14.36
N PHE A 84 29.01 34.90 -14.35
CA PHE A 84 28.29 35.42 -15.52
C PHE A 84 27.29 36.51 -15.14
N THR A 85 26.83 37.27 -16.14
CA THR A 85 25.73 38.24 -16.03
C THR A 85 24.52 37.69 -16.78
N PHE A 86 23.31 38.06 -16.38
CA PHE A 86 22.13 37.66 -17.12
C PHE A 86 21.04 38.74 -17.07
N GLN A 87 20.13 38.65 -18.02
CA GLN A 87 18.89 39.43 -18.03
C GLN A 87 17.74 38.53 -17.57
N PRO A 88 16.96 38.93 -16.55
CA PRO A 88 15.78 38.21 -16.08
C PRO A 88 14.79 37.84 -17.19
N GLU A 89 14.54 38.76 -18.14
CA GLU A 89 13.62 38.51 -19.25
C GLU A 89 14.11 37.40 -20.18
N SER A 90 15.41 37.40 -20.50
CA SER A 90 16.02 36.35 -21.32
C SER A 90 15.99 34.99 -20.62
N LEU A 91 16.15 34.96 -19.29
CA LEU A 91 15.97 33.74 -18.49
C LEU A 91 14.54 33.22 -18.54
N VAL A 92 13.55 34.08 -18.30
CA VAL A 92 12.14 33.69 -18.34
C VAL A 92 11.74 33.18 -19.73
N ASN A 93 12.09 33.92 -20.78
CA ASN A 93 11.73 33.54 -22.15
C ASN A 93 12.40 32.23 -22.58
N THR A 94 13.66 32.03 -22.20
CA THR A 94 14.42 30.80 -22.51
C THR A 94 13.80 29.59 -21.80
N THR A 95 13.50 29.70 -20.50
CA THR A 95 12.89 28.57 -19.77
C THR A 95 11.50 28.26 -20.29
N GLN A 96 10.63 29.26 -20.47
CA GLN A 96 9.27 29.04 -20.97
C GLN A 96 9.29 28.36 -22.33
N ARG A 97 10.13 28.83 -23.27
CA ARG A 97 10.22 28.24 -24.61
C ARG A 97 10.75 26.81 -24.59
N LEU A 98 11.79 26.52 -23.79
CA LEU A 98 12.40 25.20 -23.74
C LEU A 98 11.55 24.18 -22.97
N LEU A 99 10.88 24.62 -21.90
CA LEU A 99 10.05 23.77 -21.05
C LEU A 99 8.61 23.61 -21.55
N ALA A 100 8.12 24.48 -22.46
CA ALA A 100 6.77 24.35 -23.04
C ALA A 100 6.50 23.00 -23.72
N LYS A 101 7.57 22.28 -24.13
CA LYS A 101 7.47 20.96 -24.76
C LYS A 101 7.57 19.78 -23.77
N ASP A 102 7.87 20.05 -22.50
CA ASP A 102 7.89 19.02 -21.45
C ASP A 102 6.51 18.97 -20.77
N PRO A 103 5.73 17.88 -20.95
CA PRO A 103 4.39 17.74 -20.38
C PRO A 103 4.37 17.78 -18.83
N LEU A 104 5.52 17.55 -18.20
CA LEU A 104 5.69 17.55 -16.74
C LEU A 104 6.19 18.90 -16.21
N ALA A 105 6.51 19.86 -17.08
CA ALA A 105 7.05 21.16 -16.72
C ALA A 105 6.02 22.30 -16.77
N SER A 106 4.74 21.99 -16.53
CA SER A 106 3.65 22.97 -16.69
C SER A 106 3.56 24.01 -15.56
N ASP A 107 4.02 23.69 -14.36
CA ASP A 107 4.14 24.61 -13.23
C ASP A 107 5.54 24.48 -12.63
N TYR A 108 6.28 25.58 -12.55
CA TYR A 108 7.64 25.57 -12.02
C TYR A 108 8.06 26.90 -11.42
N VAL A 109 9.02 26.84 -10.50
CA VAL A 109 9.68 28.00 -9.88
C VAL A 109 11.16 27.96 -10.25
N VAL A 110 11.70 29.11 -10.63
CA VAL A 110 13.12 29.28 -10.91
C VAL A 110 13.71 30.26 -9.90
N ASN A 111 14.77 29.84 -9.23
CA ASN A 111 15.53 30.67 -8.30
C ASN A 111 16.99 30.73 -8.74
N VAL A 112 17.50 31.93 -8.91
CA VAL A 112 18.92 32.21 -9.12
C VAL A 112 19.55 32.55 -7.77
N LEU A 113 20.52 31.75 -7.35
CA LEU A 113 21.14 31.80 -6.04
C LEU A 113 22.57 32.30 -6.14
N ASN A 114 23.02 33.11 -5.18
CA ASN A 114 24.43 33.44 -5.03
C ASN A 114 25.23 32.22 -4.55
N CYS A 115 26.38 31.93 -5.16
CA CYS A 115 27.21 30.77 -4.78
C CYS A 115 27.68 30.79 -3.32
N ALA A 116 27.98 31.97 -2.77
CA ALA A 116 28.64 32.09 -1.46
C ALA A 116 27.71 31.74 -0.28
N ASN A 117 26.44 32.11 -0.35
CA ASN A 117 25.50 32.02 0.77
C ASN A 117 24.15 31.41 0.40
N ALA A 118 23.98 30.94 -0.84
CA ALA A 118 22.72 30.42 -1.36
C ALA A 118 21.51 31.37 -1.21
N SER A 119 21.76 32.68 -1.07
CA SER A 119 20.69 33.68 -1.05
C SER A 119 20.10 33.87 -2.45
N VAL A 120 18.79 34.09 -2.53
CA VAL A 120 18.09 34.31 -3.79
C VAL A 120 18.44 35.69 -4.34
N ALA A 121 19.19 35.71 -5.44
CA ALA A 121 19.51 36.93 -6.21
C ALA A 121 18.36 37.33 -7.13
N TYR A 122 17.64 36.34 -7.68
CA TYR A 122 16.47 36.54 -8.53
C TYR A 122 15.58 35.31 -8.52
N GLY A 123 14.26 35.47 -8.70
CA GLY A 123 13.36 34.34 -8.84
C GLY A 123 12.05 34.71 -9.53
N TYR A 124 11.39 33.70 -10.09
CA TYR A 124 10.07 33.81 -10.70
C TYR A 124 9.34 32.47 -10.66
N ALA A 125 8.02 32.52 -10.81
CA ALA A 125 7.14 31.36 -10.86
C ALA A 125 6.30 31.40 -12.14
N ILE A 126 6.19 30.26 -12.82
CA ILE A 126 5.34 30.07 -14.00
C ILE A 126 4.30 29.00 -13.68
N SER A 127 3.05 29.26 -14.05
CA SER A 127 1.95 28.32 -13.94
C SER A 127 1.26 28.07 -15.28
N LYS A 128 0.71 26.85 -15.43
CA LYS A 128 -0.06 26.44 -16.61
C LYS A 128 -1.21 27.40 -16.93
N ASN A 129 -1.84 27.97 -15.91
CA ASN A 129 -3.00 28.85 -16.08
C ASN A 129 -2.64 30.33 -16.30
N LYS A 130 -1.34 30.69 -16.31
CA LYS A 130 -0.78 32.06 -16.42
C LYS A 130 -1.22 33.08 -15.35
N LYS A 131 -2.34 32.85 -14.67
CA LYS A 131 -2.89 33.72 -13.62
C LYS A 131 -1.98 33.81 -12.40
N ASP A 132 -1.23 32.74 -12.14
CA ASP A 132 -0.33 32.62 -10.99
C ASP A 132 1.14 32.87 -11.38
N ASP A 133 1.40 33.43 -12.58
CA ASP A 133 2.74 33.78 -13.02
C ASP A 133 3.25 34.98 -12.20
N ILE A 134 4.41 34.82 -11.57
CA ILE A 134 5.07 35.87 -10.79
C ILE A 134 6.42 36.14 -11.44
N ILE A 135 6.52 37.22 -12.23
CA ILE A 135 7.76 37.64 -12.89
C ILE A 135 8.11 39.05 -12.42
N ALA A 136 9.19 39.16 -11.64
CA ALA A 136 9.71 40.44 -11.15
C ALA A 136 10.94 40.92 -11.95
N CYS A 137 11.37 42.16 -11.71
CA CYS A 137 12.64 42.72 -12.19
C CYS A 137 12.84 42.75 -13.72
N LYS A 138 11.75 42.86 -14.49
CA LYS A 138 11.80 42.98 -15.95
C LYS A 138 12.64 44.19 -16.37
N GLY A 139 13.45 44.03 -17.42
CA GLY A 139 14.32 45.08 -17.97
C GLY A 139 15.60 45.38 -17.16
N ARG A 140 15.85 44.72 -16.02
CA ARG A 140 17.10 44.88 -15.27
C ARG A 140 18.18 43.95 -15.82
N ARG A 141 19.45 44.31 -15.65
CA ARG A 141 20.59 43.40 -15.90
C ARG A 141 21.25 43.09 -14.57
N GLN A 142 21.44 41.81 -14.28
CA GLN A 142 22.17 41.40 -13.08
C GLN A 142 23.67 41.62 -13.28
N PRO A 143 24.42 42.04 -12.24
CA PRO A 143 25.85 42.20 -12.36
C PRO A 143 26.54 40.86 -12.65
N VAL A 144 27.80 40.91 -13.09
CA VAL A 144 28.59 39.68 -13.22
C VAL A 144 28.84 39.12 -11.83
N GLY A 145 28.51 37.85 -11.62
CA GLY A 145 28.65 37.20 -10.32
C GLY A 145 28.61 35.68 -10.43
N CYS A 146 28.97 35.02 -9.33
CA CYS A 146 28.82 33.57 -9.23
C CYS A 146 27.37 33.24 -8.87
N TYR A 147 26.66 32.66 -9.82
CA TYR A 147 25.26 32.26 -9.66
C TYR A 147 25.04 30.78 -9.94
N MET A 148 24.03 30.21 -9.27
CA MET A 148 23.46 28.89 -9.56
C MET A 148 21.98 29.06 -9.87
N ILE A 149 21.43 28.22 -10.74
CA ILE A 149 20.00 28.28 -11.09
C ILE A 149 19.33 27.01 -10.59
N ASN A 150 18.43 27.15 -9.62
CA ASN A 150 17.55 26.08 -9.19
C ASN A 150 16.22 26.16 -9.94
N ILE A 151 15.76 25.03 -10.46
CA ILE A 151 14.44 24.89 -11.09
C ILE A 151 13.68 23.80 -10.35
N LYS A 152 12.55 24.20 -9.75
CA LYS A 152 11.65 23.32 -8.99
C LYS A 152 10.35 23.14 -9.76
N PHE A 153 10.03 21.90 -10.10
CA PHE A 153 8.81 21.52 -10.79
C PHE A 153 7.73 21.14 -9.78
N LYS A 154 6.49 21.53 -10.06
CA LYS A 154 5.34 21.03 -9.30
C LYS A 154 5.12 19.56 -9.65
N PRO A 155 4.96 18.65 -8.68
CA PRO A 155 4.67 17.25 -8.98
C PRO A 155 3.33 17.16 -9.71
N THR A 156 3.36 16.81 -10.99
CA THR A 156 2.15 16.45 -11.75
C THR A 156 1.68 15.07 -11.28
N GLY A 157 0.38 14.92 -10.99
CA GLY A 157 -0.25 13.74 -10.38
C GLY A 157 -0.15 12.41 -11.14
N ILE A 158 0.77 12.24 -12.09
CA ILE A 158 1.08 10.95 -12.71
C ILE A 158 1.64 9.97 -11.66
N ILE A 159 2.36 10.45 -10.63
CA ILE A 159 2.76 9.63 -9.47
C ILE A 159 1.52 9.17 -8.68
N THR A 160 0.46 9.99 -8.61
CA THR A 160 -0.82 9.62 -8.00
C THR A 160 -1.56 8.57 -8.83
N ALA A 161 -1.48 8.64 -10.16
CA ALA A 161 -2.05 7.62 -11.05
C ALA A 161 -1.29 6.28 -10.95
N LYS A 162 0.05 6.30 -10.84
CA LYS A 162 0.88 5.09 -10.64
C LYS A 162 0.47 4.33 -9.37
N ASN A 163 0.19 5.04 -8.28
CA ASN A 163 -0.37 4.44 -7.06
C ASN A 163 -1.86 4.05 -7.19
N GLY A 164 -2.63 4.76 -8.01
CA GLY A 164 -4.03 4.41 -8.33
C GLY A 164 -4.16 3.08 -9.09
N TYR A 165 -3.27 2.80 -10.05
CA TYR A 165 -3.24 1.52 -10.76
C TYR A 165 -2.82 0.35 -9.85
N LEU A 166 -1.90 0.58 -8.91
CA LEU A 166 -1.54 -0.42 -7.89
C LEU A 166 -2.71 -0.73 -6.95
N LEU A 167 -3.42 0.30 -6.45
CA LEU A 167 -4.62 0.10 -5.63
C LEU A 167 -5.78 -0.53 -6.41
N GLY A 168 -5.99 -0.15 -7.67
CA GLY A 168 -7.03 -0.72 -8.54
C GLY A 168 -6.75 -2.17 -8.93
N GLY A 169 -5.48 -2.50 -9.24
CA GLY A 169 -5.05 -3.85 -9.57
C GLY A 169 -5.14 -4.81 -8.38
N LEU A 170 -4.75 -4.36 -7.18
CA LEU A 170 -4.93 -5.12 -5.93
C LEU A 170 -6.42 -5.34 -5.61
N SER A 171 -7.27 -4.33 -5.84
CA SER A 171 -8.72 -4.46 -5.64
C SER A 171 -9.34 -5.45 -6.63
N PHE A 172 -8.88 -5.46 -7.89
CA PHE A 172 -9.34 -6.41 -8.90
C PHE A 172 -8.86 -7.84 -8.61
N LEU A 173 -7.61 -8.02 -8.20
CA LEU A 173 -7.08 -9.33 -7.77
C LEU A 173 -7.80 -9.86 -6.52
N ALA A 174 -8.10 -8.99 -5.56
CA ALA A 174 -8.91 -9.34 -4.39
C ALA A 174 -10.34 -9.73 -4.79
N PHE A 175 -10.95 -9.04 -5.77
CA PHE A 175 -12.28 -9.36 -6.27
C PHE A 175 -12.31 -10.69 -7.05
N VAL A 176 -11.29 -10.96 -7.88
CA VAL A 176 -11.11 -12.24 -8.57
C VAL A 176 -10.87 -13.37 -7.57
N GLY A 177 -10.02 -13.14 -6.56
CA GLY A 177 -9.79 -14.07 -5.45
C GLY A 177 -11.07 -14.35 -4.66
N PHE A 178 -11.87 -13.32 -4.35
CA PHE A 178 -13.15 -13.44 -3.65
C PHE A 178 -14.22 -14.17 -4.50
N MET A 179 -14.26 -13.94 -5.81
CA MET A 179 -15.13 -14.67 -6.74
C MET A 179 -14.74 -16.14 -6.83
N PHE A 180 -13.44 -16.46 -6.87
CA PHE A 180 -12.94 -17.84 -6.77
C PHE A 180 -13.30 -18.49 -5.44
N PHE A 181 -13.17 -17.76 -4.33
CA PHE A 181 -13.53 -18.25 -2.99
C PHE A 181 -15.03 -18.52 -2.84
N ARG A 182 -15.88 -17.74 -3.52
CA ARG A 182 -17.33 -18.00 -3.58
C ARG A 182 -17.73 -19.10 -4.58
N TYR A 183 -16.94 -19.33 -5.63
CA TYR A 183 -17.19 -20.40 -6.60
C TYR A 183 -16.69 -21.77 -6.13
N ALA A 184 -15.70 -21.79 -5.23
CA ALA A 184 -15.26 -22.97 -4.50
C ALA A 184 -16.18 -23.31 -3.30
N LYS A 185 -17.46 -22.93 -3.34
CA LYS A 185 -18.45 -23.56 -2.45
C LYS A 185 -18.59 -25.03 -2.87
N PRO A 186 -18.26 -25.99 -2.00
CA PRO A 186 -18.51 -27.38 -2.32
C PRO A 186 -20.01 -27.56 -2.49
N LYS A 187 -20.43 -28.13 -3.62
CA LYS A 187 -21.77 -28.71 -3.74
C LYS A 187 -21.93 -29.69 -2.57
N LYS A 188 -22.89 -29.44 -1.67
CA LYS A 188 -23.38 -30.46 -0.75
C LYS A 188 -24.09 -31.51 -1.60
N ALA A 189 -23.33 -32.51 -2.03
CA ALA A 189 -23.90 -33.81 -2.37
C ALA A 189 -23.98 -34.60 -1.07
N LEU A 190 -25.16 -35.15 -0.80
CA LEU A 190 -25.36 -36.23 0.16
C LEU A 190 -24.69 -37.50 -0.43
N PRO A 191 -23.94 -38.27 0.37
CA PRO A 191 -23.82 -39.72 0.14
C PRO A 191 -24.00 -40.46 1.49
N ASP A 192 -25.04 -41.27 1.67
CA ASP A 192 -25.15 -42.69 1.28
C ASP A 192 -23.83 -43.47 1.22
N ASN A 193 -23.82 -44.56 1.98
CA ASN A 193 -22.68 -45.32 2.44
C ASN A 193 -21.99 -46.11 1.30
N GLN A 194 -20.65 -46.10 1.28
CA GLN A 194 -19.81 -47.31 1.50
C GLN A 194 -18.33 -47.05 1.15
N HIS A 195 -17.47 -47.42 2.11
CA HIS A 195 -16.04 -47.75 2.04
C HIS A 195 -14.94 -46.68 1.88
N ASN A 196 -14.33 -46.42 3.06
CA ASN A 196 -12.89 -46.32 3.40
C ASN A 196 -12.11 -44.99 3.19
N ASP A 197 -11.93 -44.30 4.33
CA ASP A 197 -10.76 -43.55 4.85
C ASP A 197 -10.16 -42.34 4.09
N GLU A 198 -10.52 -41.12 4.51
CA GLU A 198 -9.72 -40.28 5.44
C GLU A 198 -10.47 -38.96 5.79
N SER A 199 -10.28 -38.48 7.02
CA SER A 199 -11.16 -37.64 7.83
C SER A 199 -11.25 -36.15 7.45
N LYS A 200 -12.47 -35.63 7.25
CA LYS A 200 -12.80 -34.22 7.50
C LYS A 200 -13.06 -34.04 9.01
N HIS A 201 -12.09 -33.46 9.71
CA HIS A 201 -12.22 -33.13 11.13
C HIS A 201 -13.40 -32.19 11.39
N ASN A 202 -14.46 -32.71 12.00
CA ASN A 202 -15.45 -31.94 12.72
C ASN A 202 -14.79 -31.57 14.07
N GLU A 203 -14.40 -30.30 14.28
CA GLU A 203 -13.71 -29.89 15.52
C GLU A 203 -14.69 -29.76 16.69
N MET A 204 -15.10 -30.93 17.19
CA MET A 204 -15.94 -31.07 18.36
C MET A 204 -15.07 -31.49 19.55
N PHE A 205 -15.06 -30.65 20.59
CA PHE A 205 -14.32 -30.89 21.82
C PHE A 205 -15.30 -31.24 22.92
N THR A 206 -15.10 -32.39 23.55
CA THR A 206 -15.80 -32.75 24.79
C THR A 206 -14.93 -32.33 25.96
N MET A 207 -15.47 -31.52 26.86
CA MET A 207 -14.79 -31.03 28.05
C MET A 207 -15.80 -31.17 29.18
N GLY A 208 -15.50 -31.95 30.22
CA GLY A 208 -16.48 -32.26 31.29
C GLY A 208 -17.83 -32.72 30.73
N SER A 209 -18.92 -32.04 31.11
CA SER A 209 -20.28 -32.30 30.62
C SER A 209 -20.69 -31.45 29.41
N MET A 210 -19.79 -30.59 28.91
CA MET A 210 -20.06 -29.72 27.76
C MET A 210 -19.43 -30.23 26.45
N SER A 211 -20.15 -29.99 25.36
CA SER A 211 -19.65 -30.18 24.00
C SER A 211 -19.45 -28.83 23.33
N PHE A 212 -18.23 -28.55 22.90
CA PHE A 212 -17.87 -27.33 22.19
C PHE A 212 -17.65 -27.65 20.72
N ASN A 213 -18.43 -27.03 19.85
CA ASN A 213 -18.22 -27.08 18.40
C ASN A 213 -17.58 -25.77 17.95
N ALA A 214 -16.30 -25.85 17.59
CA ALA A 214 -15.51 -24.69 17.19
C ALA A 214 -15.96 -24.11 15.84
N GLU A 215 -16.39 -24.95 14.90
CA GLU A 215 -16.87 -24.52 13.57
C GLU A 215 -18.23 -23.82 13.66
N ALA A 216 -19.15 -24.39 14.45
CA ALA A 216 -20.48 -23.84 14.68
C ALA A 216 -20.49 -22.66 15.66
N ARG A 217 -19.39 -22.42 16.39
CA ARG A 217 -19.27 -21.42 17.48
C ARG A 217 -20.32 -21.61 18.57
N LYS A 218 -20.55 -22.87 18.93
CA LYS A 218 -21.60 -23.25 19.87
C LYS A 218 -21.05 -24.09 21.00
N LEU A 219 -21.49 -23.77 22.20
CA LEU A 219 -21.29 -24.57 23.39
C LEU A 219 -22.61 -25.24 23.75
N MET A 220 -22.60 -26.56 23.95
CA MET A 220 -23.76 -27.34 24.34
C MET A 220 -23.55 -27.89 25.74
N ILE A 221 -24.50 -27.63 26.64
CA ILE A 221 -24.52 -28.17 28.00
C ILE A 221 -25.95 -28.48 28.40
N ASN A 222 -26.21 -29.70 28.90
CA ASN A 222 -27.53 -30.12 29.38
C ASN A 222 -28.68 -29.81 28.40
N GLY A 223 -28.44 -29.97 27.09
CA GLY A 223 -29.40 -29.69 26.02
C GLY A 223 -29.58 -28.20 25.66
N GLN A 224 -28.95 -27.27 26.39
CA GLN A 224 -28.92 -25.84 26.05
C GLN A 224 -27.75 -25.52 25.14
N THR A 225 -28.00 -24.67 24.14
CA THR A 225 -26.97 -24.17 23.23
C THR A 225 -26.65 -22.71 23.54
N ILE A 226 -25.38 -22.42 23.78
CA ILE A 226 -24.85 -21.08 24.05
C ILE A 226 -24.00 -20.66 22.85
N ASP A 227 -24.34 -19.54 22.22
CA ASP A 227 -23.55 -18.99 21.12
C ASP A 227 -22.28 -18.30 21.63
N LEU A 228 -21.18 -18.51 20.91
CA LEU A 228 -19.89 -17.90 21.17
C LEU A 228 -19.58 -16.86 20.09
N THR A 229 -19.00 -15.73 20.50
CA THR A 229 -18.41 -14.78 19.56
C THR A 229 -17.16 -15.39 18.90
N ARG A 230 -16.70 -14.80 17.80
CA ARG A 230 -15.48 -15.25 17.10
C ARG A 230 -14.28 -15.32 18.05
N THR A 231 -14.07 -14.28 18.85
CA THR A 231 -12.95 -14.20 19.81
C THR A 231 -13.09 -15.21 20.94
N GLU A 232 -14.30 -15.37 21.52
CA GLU A 232 -14.55 -16.37 22.57
C GLU A 232 -14.30 -17.79 22.07
N THR A 233 -14.77 -18.11 20.86
CA THR A 233 -14.53 -19.41 20.21
C THR A 233 -13.04 -19.69 20.06
N ARG A 234 -12.26 -18.69 19.64
CA ARG A 234 -10.83 -18.85 19.43
C ARG A 234 -10.07 -19.09 20.73
N VAL A 235 -10.37 -18.30 21.76
CA VAL A 235 -9.77 -18.47 23.09
C VAL A 235 -10.15 -19.82 23.69
N LEU A 236 -11.43 -20.22 23.61
CA LEU A 236 -11.88 -21.51 24.11
C LEU A 236 -11.26 -22.69 23.35
N ARG A 237 -11.08 -22.57 22.02
CA ARG A 237 -10.40 -23.58 21.20
C ARG A 237 -8.94 -23.79 21.63
N ILE A 238 -8.21 -22.72 21.93
CA ILE A 238 -6.84 -22.81 22.43
C ILE A 238 -6.79 -23.58 23.76
N PHE A 239 -7.75 -23.31 24.66
CA PHE A 239 -7.87 -24.06 25.91
C PHE A 239 -8.31 -25.52 25.68
N ALA A 240 -9.23 -25.78 24.77
CA ALA A 240 -9.75 -27.12 24.46
C ALA A 240 -8.70 -28.02 23.79
N LEU A 241 -7.78 -27.43 23.01
CA LEU A 241 -6.62 -28.13 22.43
C LEU A 241 -5.52 -28.43 23.45
N SER A 242 -5.54 -27.77 24.61
CA SER A 242 -4.51 -27.93 25.65
C SER A 242 -5.17 -27.97 27.03
N PRO A 243 -6.08 -28.94 27.28
CA PRO A 243 -6.79 -29.05 28.53
C PRO A 243 -5.77 -29.32 29.64
N ASN A 244 -6.01 -28.74 30.82
CA ASN A 244 -5.15 -28.88 31.98
C ASN A 244 -3.69 -28.38 31.80
N VAL A 245 -3.39 -27.60 30.75
CA VAL A 245 -2.07 -26.98 30.53
C VAL A 245 -2.14 -25.46 30.79
N ALA A 246 -1.11 -24.91 31.42
CA ALA A 246 -0.99 -23.46 31.60
C ALA A 246 -0.57 -22.79 30.29
N ILE A 247 -1.36 -21.83 29.83
CA ILE A 247 -1.14 -21.08 28.59
C ILE A 247 -0.72 -19.65 28.96
N GLU A 248 0.39 -19.21 28.36
CA GLU A 248 0.95 -17.89 28.61
C GLU A 248 0.00 -16.77 28.19
N ARG A 249 -0.01 -15.69 28.98
CA ARG A 249 -0.81 -14.50 28.66
C ARG A 249 -0.45 -13.96 27.28
N SER A 250 0.83 -13.74 27.01
CA SER A 250 1.38 -13.26 25.73
C SER A 250 0.87 -14.06 24.52
N ARG A 251 0.87 -15.40 24.62
CA ARG A 251 0.37 -16.29 23.56
C ARG A 251 -1.12 -16.09 23.30
N LEU A 252 -1.94 -16.04 24.37
CA LEU A 252 -3.36 -15.76 24.23
C LEU A 252 -3.62 -14.37 23.64
N GLN A 253 -2.76 -13.39 23.97
CA GLN A 253 -2.91 -12.04 23.41
C GLN A 253 -2.55 -12.01 21.92
N LYS A 254 -1.41 -12.57 21.55
CA LYS A 254 -0.98 -12.71 20.16
C LYS A 254 -2.09 -13.33 19.29
N GLU A 255 -2.62 -14.45 19.77
CA GLU A 255 -3.71 -15.20 19.15
C GLU A 255 -5.08 -14.55 19.31
N ILE A 256 -5.24 -13.33 19.81
CA ILE A 256 -6.51 -12.59 19.73
C ILE A 256 -6.38 -11.41 18.78
N TRP A 257 -5.22 -10.74 18.77
CA TRP A 257 -5.06 -9.44 18.11
C TRP A 257 -4.31 -9.46 16.78
N GLU A 258 -3.44 -10.44 16.49
CA GLU A 258 -2.63 -10.39 15.25
C GLU A 258 -3.42 -10.67 13.95
N ASP A 259 -4.51 -11.45 14.00
CA ASP A 259 -5.26 -11.85 12.78
C ASP A 259 -6.44 -10.92 12.42
N GLU A 260 -6.75 -9.92 13.25
CA GLU A 260 -7.87 -9.01 12.95
C GLU A 260 -7.42 -7.60 12.56
N GLY A 261 -6.16 -7.20 12.74
CA GLY A 261 -5.70 -5.84 12.43
C GLY A 261 -6.46 -4.74 13.18
N VAL A 262 -7.30 -5.11 14.15
CA VAL A 262 -8.10 -4.18 14.95
C VAL A 262 -7.43 -4.02 16.32
N ILE A 263 -6.89 -2.83 16.57
CA ILE A 263 -6.50 -2.38 17.90
C ILE A 263 -7.79 -2.14 18.69
N VAL A 264 -8.43 -3.21 19.18
CA VAL A 264 -9.54 -3.09 20.14
C VAL A 264 -8.93 -3.01 21.53
N GLY A 265 -9.05 -1.85 22.19
CA GLY A 265 -8.57 -1.59 23.55
C GLY A 265 -9.30 -2.36 24.68
N ARG A 266 -9.76 -3.59 24.42
CA ARG A 266 -10.41 -4.45 25.43
C ARG A 266 -9.41 -5.49 25.92
N SER A 267 -9.27 -5.64 27.24
CA SER A 267 -8.28 -6.54 27.83
C SER A 267 -8.65 -8.02 27.65
N LEU A 268 -7.63 -8.89 27.56
CA LEU A 268 -7.77 -10.35 27.61
C LEU A 268 -8.65 -10.79 28.80
N ASP A 269 -8.51 -10.11 29.93
CA ASP A 269 -9.28 -10.38 31.15
C ASP A 269 -10.79 -10.29 30.94
N MET A 270 -11.26 -9.35 30.11
CA MET A 270 -12.67 -9.22 29.77
C MET A 270 -13.19 -10.48 29.04
N PHE A 271 -12.41 -11.02 28.10
CA PHE A 271 -12.79 -12.24 27.38
C PHE A 271 -12.76 -13.47 28.28
N ILE A 272 -11.75 -13.59 29.14
CA ILE A 272 -11.69 -14.65 30.15
C ILE A 272 -12.89 -14.57 31.10
N SER A 273 -13.29 -13.36 31.53
CA SER A 273 -14.46 -13.16 32.37
C SER A 273 -15.76 -13.60 31.68
N LYS A 274 -15.94 -13.26 30.40
CA LYS A 274 -17.10 -13.70 29.60
C LYS A 274 -17.15 -15.21 29.42
N LEU A 275 -16.00 -15.82 29.11
CA LEU A 275 -15.92 -17.29 29.00
C LEU A 275 -16.25 -17.96 30.33
N ARG A 276 -15.71 -17.48 31.45
CA ARG A 276 -16.07 -18.01 32.78
C ARG A 276 -17.57 -18.02 33.03
N LYS A 277 -18.28 -16.93 32.72
CA LYS A 277 -19.75 -16.87 32.86
C LYS A 277 -20.48 -17.89 31.97
N LYS A 278 -19.95 -18.18 30.78
CA LYS A 278 -20.53 -19.18 29.86
C LYS A 278 -20.20 -20.63 30.26
N LEU A 279 -19.11 -20.82 30.98
CA LEU A 279 -18.65 -22.11 31.50
C LEU A 279 -19.20 -22.42 32.90
N GLU A 280 -19.65 -21.40 33.64
CA GLU A 280 -20.24 -21.49 34.98
C GLU A 280 -21.31 -22.58 35.17
N PRO A 281 -22.16 -22.92 34.17
CA PRO A 281 -23.13 -24.00 34.33
C PRO A 281 -22.51 -25.40 34.52
N ASP A 282 -21.22 -25.60 34.21
CA ASP A 282 -20.49 -26.83 34.49
C ASP A 282 -19.48 -26.65 35.63
N PRO A 283 -19.73 -27.18 36.84
CA PRO A 283 -18.78 -27.06 37.94
C PRO A 283 -17.48 -27.86 37.71
N THR A 284 -17.47 -28.81 36.76
CA THR A 284 -16.30 -29.62 36.44
C THR A 284 -15.26 -28.87 35.60
N ILE A 285 -15.60 -27.66 35.12
CA ILE A 285 -14.74 -26.92 34.20
C ILE A 285 -14.58 -25.48 34.64
N LYS A 286 -13.33 -25.05 34.80
CA LYS A 286 -13.03 -23.68 35.20
C LYS A 286 -11.75 -23.18 34.54
N ILE A 287 -11.73 -21.89 34.22
CA ILE A 287 -10.50 -21.23 33.77
C ILE A 287 -9.79 -20.67 35.01
N ALA A 288 -8.73 -21.32 35.46
CA ALA A 288 -7.90 -20.90 36.60
C ALA A 288 -6.81 -19.90 36.19
N VAL A 289 -6.42 -19.02 37.11
CA VAL A 289 -5.27 -18.10 36.93
C VAL A 289 -4.03 -18.75 37.50
N ILE A 290 -2.97 -18.87 36.69
CA ILE A 290 -1.66 -19.35 37.12
C ILE A 290 -0.74 -18.14 37.27
N ARG A 291 -0.48 -17.73 38.52
CA ARG A 291 0.35 -16.56 38.86
C ARG A 291 1.70 -16.62 38.14
N GLY A 292 2.08 -15.52 37.49
CA GLY A 292 3.34 -15.40 36.75
C GLY A 292 3.39 -16.09 35.38
N LYS A 293 2.35 -16.81 34.95
CA LYS A 293 2.31 -17.47 33.63
C LYS A 293 1.11 -17.06 32.78
N GLY A 294 -0.11 -17.21 33.28
CA GLY A 294 -1.32 -16.93 32.49
C GLY A 294 -2.54 -17.68 33.00
N TYR A 295 -3.19 -18.44 32.12
CA TYR A 295 -4.45 -19.12 32.42
C TYR A 295 -4.39 -20.60 32.08
N LYS A 296 -5.21 -21.41 32.75
CA LYS A 296 -5.34 -22.84 32.52
C LYS A 296 -6.82 -23.21 32.51
N LEU A 297 -7.25 -24.00 31.55
CA LEU A 297 -8.57 -24.65 31.60
C LEU A 297 -8.42 -25.92 32.42
N GLU A 298 -9.01 -25.93 33.61
CA GLU A 298 -9.08 -27.10 34.48
C GLU A 298 -10.35 -27.87 34.18
N ILE A 299 -10.19 -29.15 33.89
CA ILE A 299 -11.28 -30.10 33.68
C ILE A 299 -11.08 -31.20 34.73
N SER A 300 -11.99 -31.29 35.70
CA SER A 300 -12.03 -32.37 36.69
C SER A 300 -12.94 -33.48 36.16
N SER A 301 -12.37 -34.65 35.89
CA SER A 301 -13.14 -35.87 35.58
C SER A 301 -13.86 -36.42 36.80
#